data_AF-A0A8J8PSV6-F1
#
_entry.id   AF-A0A8J8PSV6-F1
#
_cell.length_a   1.000
_cell.length_b   1.000
_cell.length_c   1.000
_cell.angle_alpha   90.00
_cell.angle_beta   90.00
_cell.angle_gamma   90.00
#
_symmetry.space_group_name_H-M   'P 1'
#
loop_
_entity.id
_entity.type
_entity.pdbx_description
1 polymer ?
#
loop_
_entity_poly.entity_id
_entity_poly.type
_entity_poly.pdbx_seq_one_letter_code
_entity_poly.pdbx_strand_id
1 'polypeptide(L)'
;MVSIKRGIDKLKGYVGHIKIDEQGKIIESRNVENPAKLAEVINFNLKRGNEEARELGFNKMNGFAIFGEKESLVFMKGLGVVVDSQKVDWQDVFTYYTFNVAFCATGVVLTVLSLILFYIAIFTNFMYFLA
;
A
#
# COMPACT_ATOMS: atom_id res chain seq x y z
N MET A 1 18.45 -6.99 -8.48
CA MET A 1 17.89 -6.63 -7.16
C MET A 1 17.96 -5.12 -7.03
N VAL A 2 16.87 -4.40 -7.35
CA VAL A 2 16.79 -2.94 -7.20
C VAL A 2 15.62 -2.68 -6.26
N SER A 3 15.92 -2.49 -4.98
CA SER A 3 14.93 -2.00 -4.02
C SER A 3 14.86 -0.49 -4.20
N ILE A 4 13.90 -0.01 -5.02
CA ILE A 4 13.53 1.41 -5.01
C ILE A 4 12.69 1.63 -3.73
N LYS A 5 13.33 1.59 -2.56
CA LYS A 5 12.75 2.16 -1.35
C LYS A 5 12.85 3.68 -1.49
N ARG A 6 11.85 4.30 -2.13
CA ARG A 6 11.62 5.73 -1.93
C ARG A 6 11.37 5.90 -0.43
N GLY A 7 12.12 6.78 0.23
CA GLY A 7 11.85 7.15 1.62
C GLY A 7 10.51 7.88 1.70
N ILE A 8 9.77 7.69 2.79
CA ILE A 8 8.46 8.32 3.04
C ILE A 8 8.57 9.85 2.94
N ASP A 9 9.71 10.38 3.37
CA ASP A 9 10.09 11.80 3.33
C ASP A 9 10.20 12.38 1.91
N LYS A 10 10.26 11.53 0.88
CA LYS A 10 10.27 11.95 -0.53
C LYS A 10 8.88 12.13 -1.12
N LEU A 11 7.81 11.82 -0.37
CA LEU A 11 6.45 12.08 -0.82
C LEU A 11 6.21 13.58 -0.95
N LYS A 12 5.59 13.98 -2.06
CA LYS A 12 5.25 15.39 -2.29
C LYS A 12 4.26 15.85 -1.21
N GLY A 13 4.56 16.97 -0.57
CA GLY A 13 3.75 17.49 0.54
C GLY A 13 3.92 16.73 1.86
N TYR A 14 4.94 15.87 2.02
CA TYR A 14 5.22 15.20 3.29
C TYR A 14 5.37 16.20 4.46
N VAL A 15 4.61 15.97 5.53
CA VAL A 15 4.68 16.75 6.78
C VAL A 15 5.29 15.89 7.89
N GLY A 16 4.74 14.69 8.10
CA GLY A 16 5.15 13.80 9.17
C GLY A 16 4.60 12.39 9.01
N HIS A 17 5.03 11.48 9.86
CA HIS A 17 4.45 10.14 9.88
C HIS A 17 4.52 9.48 11.25
N ILE A 18 3.73 8.43 11.38
CA ILE A 18 3.69 7.54 12.54
C ILE A 18 3.56 6.10 12.05
N LYS A 19 4.28 5.18 12.68
CA LYS A 19 4.17 3.75 12.46
C LYS A 19 3.61 3.10 13.70
N ILE A 20 2.60 2.27 13.51
CA ILE A 20 1.83 1.62 14.55
C ILE A 20 1.90 0.11 14.33
N ASP A 21 2.06 -0.67 15.40
CA ASP A 21 2.02 -2.13 15.36
C ASP A 21 0.58 -2.68 15.28
N GLU A 22 0.47 -4.01 15.23
CA GLU A 22 -0.83 -4.69 15.20
C GLU A 22 -1.64 -4.51 16.49
N GLN A 23 -1.00 -4.14 17.60
CA GLN A 23 -1.68 -3.83 18.87
C GLN A 23 -2.10 -2.36 18.98
N GLY A 24 -1.83 -1.53 17.96
CA GLY A 24 -2.18 -0.11 18.00
C GLY A 24 -1.15 0.75 18.74
N LYS A 25 0.04 0.23 19.05
CA LYS A 25 1.11 0.95 19.75
C LYS A 25 2.10 1.57 18.75
N ILE A 26 2.60 2.74 19.10
CA ILE A 26 3.54 3.51 18.29
C ILE A 26 4.93 2.84 18.31
N ILE A 27 5.43 2.48 17.13
CA ILE A 27 6.78 1.95 16.92
C ILE A 27 7.74 3.06 16.48
N GLU A 28 7.27 3.98 15.63
CA GLU A 28 8.08 5.04 15.03
C GLU A 28 7.23 6.30 14.86
N SER A 29 7.84 7.47 15.02
CA SER A 29 7.18 8.74 14.70
C SER A 29 8.22 9.78 14.30
N ARG A 30 7.85 10.63 13.33
CA ARG A 30 8.70 11.72 12.84
C ARG A 30 7.88 12.92 12.45
N ASN A 31 8.30 14.11 12.88
CA ASN A 31 7.66 15.39 12.55
C ASN A 31 6.15 15.43 12.83
N VAL A 32 5.71 14.75 13.90
CA VAL A 32 4.33 14.81 14.40
C VAL A 32 4.38 15.41 15.80
N GLU A 33 3.67 16.52 16.00
CA GLU A 33 3.69 17.26 17.27
C GLU A 33 3.11 16.46 18.44
N ASN A 34 2.02 15.71 18.20
CA ASN A 34 1.42 14.82 19.19
C ASN A 34 1.15 13.41 18.63
N PRO A 35 2.17 12.53 18.65
CA PRO A 35 2.06 11.18 18.10
C PRO A 35 1.00 10.32 18.81
N ALA A 36 0.83 10.50 20.12
CA ALA A 36 -0.16 9.75 20.92
C ALA A 36 -1.58 10.04 20.46
N LYS A 37 -1.92 11.32 20.29
CA LYS A 37 -3.24 11.74 19.80
C LYS A 37 -3.48 11.28 18.37
N LEU A 38 -2.46 11.33 17.51
CA LEU A 38 -2.58 10.82 16.14
C LEU A 38 -2.83 9.31 16.11
N ALA A 39 -2.12 8.54 16.95
CA ALA A 39 -2.33 7.11 17.09
C ALA A 39 -3.74 6.77 17.60
N GLU A 40 -4.26 7.55 18.56
CA GLU A 40 -5.63 7.41 19.04
C GLU A 40 -6.65 7.62 17.91
N VAL A 41 -6.51 8.68 17.11
CA VAL A 41 -7.35 8.94 15.94
C VAL A 41 -7.28 7.79 14.94
N ILE A 42 -6.08 7.27 14.66
CA ILE A 42 -5.90 6.15 13.74
C ILE A 42 -6.60 4.89 14.27
N ASN A 43 -6.36 4.53 15.53
CA ASN A 43 -6.95 3.34 16.14
C ASN A 43 -8.48 3.42 16.20
N PHE A 44 -9.03 4.60 16.50
CA PHE A 44 -10.48 4.82 16.47
C PHE A 44 -11.06 4.57 15.08
N ASN A 45 -10.45 5.15 14.03
CA ASN A 45 -10.91 4.97 12.65
C ASN A 45 -10.74 3.52 12.16
N LEU A 46 -9.67 2.82 12.58
CA LEU A 46 -9.49 1.41 12.27
C LEU A 46 -10.56 0.54 12.91
N LYS A 47 -10.88 0.78 14.19
CA LYS A 47 -11.89 0.01 14.90
C LYS A 47 -13.25 0.17 14.22
N ARG A 48 -13.68 1.42 14.02
CA ARG A 48 -14.97 1.72 13.38
C ARG A 48 -15.03 1.24 11.93
N GLY A 49 -13.99 1.51 11.14
CA GLY A 49 -13.94 1.05 9.74
C GLY A 49 -13.92 -0.47 9.60
N ASN A 50 -13.36 -1.20 10.57
CA ASN A 50 -13.42 -2.66 10.59
C ASN A 50 -14.79 -3.19 11.01
N GLU A 51 -15.51 -2.51 11.89
CA GLU A 51 -16.91 -2.81 12.23
C GLU A 51 -17.79 -2.67 10.98
N GLU A 52 -17.70 -1.52 10.29
CA GLU A 52 -18.44 -1.25 9.04
C GLU A 52 -18.05 -2.23 7.92
N ALA A 53 -16.76 -2.54 7.76
CA ALA A 53 -16.30 -3.52 6.77
C ALA A 53 -16.92 -4.91 7.01
N ARG A 54 -17.04 -5.34 8.27
CA ARG A 54 -17.65 -6.62 8.65
C ARG A 54 -19.14 -6.65 8.37
N GLU A 55 -19.85 -5.55 8.64
CA GLU A 55 -21.27 -5.41 8.29
C GLU A 55 -21.51 -5.57 6.79
N LEU A 56 -20.56 -5.12 5.97
CA LEU A 56 -20.59 -5.25 4.50
C LEU A 56 -20.06 -6.59 3.97
N GLY A 57 -19.71 -7.54 4.85
CA GLY A 57 -19.21 -8.86 4.47
C GLY A 57 -17.71 -8.92 4.13
N PHE A 58 -16.96 -7.85 4.38
CA PHE A 58 -15.50 -7.84 4.27
C PHE A 58 -14.84 -8.28 5.59
N ASN A 59 -13.63 -8.84 5.51
CA ASN A 59 -12.90 -9.28 6.70
C ASN A 59 -12.37 -8.10 7.54
N LYS A 60 -11.71 -7.15 6.89
CA LYS A 60 -11.14 -5.94 7.50
C LYS A 60 -10.90 -4.84 6.45
N MET A 61 -10.76 -3.60 6.91
CA MET A 61 -10.32 -2.48 6.08
C MET A 61 -8.81 -2.58 5.79
N ASN A 62 -8.41 -2.25 4.56
CA ASN A 62 -7.00 -2.29 4.15
C ASN A 62 -6.22 -1.03 4.54
N GLY A 63 -6.92 0.10 4.71
CA GLY A 63 -6.40 1.41 5.03
C GLY A 63 -7.48 2.47 4.83
N PHE A 64 -7.21 3.71 5.20
CA PHE A 64 -8.12 4.84 5.02
C PHE A 64 -7.35 6.14 4.76
N ALA A 65 -8.05 7.14 4.27
CA ALA A 65 -7.54 8.50 4.13
C ALA A 65 -8.56 9.49 4.71
N ILE A 66 -8.06 10.51 5.41
CA ILE A 66 -8.83 11.65 5.93
C ILE A 66 -8.31 12.89 5.22
N PHE A 67 -9.20 13.54 4.47
CA PHE A 67 -8.88 14.75 3.71
C PHE A 67 -9.25 15.98 4.56
N GLY A 68 -8.24 16.71 5.01
CA GLY A 68 -8.43 17.99 5.70
C GLY A 68 -8.09 19.18 4.82
N GLU A 69 -8.44 20.39 5.26
CA GLU A 69 -8.21 21.62 4.49
C GLU A 69 -6.71 21.97 4.34
N LYS A 70 -5.95 21.81 5.43
CA LYS A 70 -4.50 22.10 5.45
C LYS A 70 -3.65 20.84 5.41
N GLU A 71 -4.03 19.85 6.20
CA GLU A 71 -3.32 18.58 6.31
C GLU A 71 -4.29 17.43 6.12
N SER A 72 -3.81 16.38 5.47
CA SER A 72 -4.52 15.13 5.29
C SER A 72 -3.71 13.98 5.88
N LEU A 73 -4.41 12.94 6.32
CA LEU A 73 -3.82 11.74 6.91
C LEU A 73 -4.14 10.55 6.02
N VAL A 74 -3.13 9.77 5.66
CA VAL A 74 -3.31 8.48 4.98
C VAL A 74 -2.72 7.38 5.83
N PHE A 75 -3.52 6.36 6.14
CA PHE A 75 -3.08 5.21 6.92
C PHE A 75 -3.27 3.91 6.15
N MET A 76 -2.19 3.15 5.97
CA MET A 76 -2.24 1.82 5.36
C MET A 76 -1.05 0.98 5.81
N LYS A 77 -1.24 -0.34 5.98
CA LYS A 77 -0.17 -1.29 6.37
C LYS A 77 0.63 -0.87 7.63
N GLY A 78 -0.05 -0.30 8.63
CA GLY A 78 0.59 0.12 9.89
C GLY A 78 1.37 1.43 9.81
N LEU A 79 1.33 2.15 8.69
CA LEU A 79 1.99 3.45 8.52
C LEU A 79 0.92 4.52 8.27
N GLY A 80 0.93 5.57 9.09
CA GLY A 80 0.14 6.78 8.93
C GLY A 80 1.05 7.93 8.48
N VAL A 81 0.74 8.56 7.36
CA VAL A 81 1.50 9.68 6.80
C VAL A 81 0.61 10.92 6.77
N VAL A 82 1.12 12.01 7.32
CA VAL A 82 0.51 13.34 7.28
C VAL A 82 1.13 14.10 6.11
N VAL A 83 0.27 14.67 5.27
CA VAL A 83 0.64 15.42 4.07
C VAL A 83 -0.09 16.75 4.03
N ASP A 84 0.55 17.76 3.46
CA ASP A 84 -0.04 19.05 3.12
C ASP A 84 -1.05 18.84 1.98
N SER A 85 -2.33 19.09 2.28
CA SER A 85 -3.46 18.84 1.37
C SER A 85 -3.38 19.61 0.06
N GLN A 86 -2.68 20.76 0.04
CA GLN A 86 -2.57 21.62 -1.13
C GLN A 86 -1.40 21.22 -2.04
N LYS A 87 -0.42 20.48 -1.51
CA LYS A 87 0.80 20.12 -2.24
C LYS A 87 0.87 18.65 -2.62
N VAL A 88 0.13 17.79 -1.92
CA VAL A 88 0.20 16.34 -2.07
C VAL A 88 -0.15 15.90 -3.50
N ASP A 89 0.62 14.93 -3.99
CA ASP A 89 0.26 14.14 -5.16
C ASP A 89 -0.35 12.82 -4.67
N TRP A 90 -1.67 12.70 -4.79
CA TRP A 90 -2.41 11.52 -4.33
C TRP A 90 -2.00 10.25 -5.08
N GLN A 91 -1.67 10.36 -6.36
CA GLN A 91 -1.23 9.20 -7.15
C GLN A 91 0.10 8.67 -6.61
N ASP A 92 1.03 9.55 -6.25
CA ASP A 92 2.29 9.18 -5.63
C ASP A 92 2.09 8.51 -4.26
N VAL A 93 1.19 9.03 -3.43
CA VAL A 93 0.86 8.43 -2.12
C VAL A 93 0.25 7.04 -2.28
N PHE A 94 -0.72 6.87 -3.19
CA PHE A 94 -1.32 5.57 -3.47
C PHE A 94 -0.29 4.58 -4.02
N THR A 95 0.55 5.03 -4.95
CA THR A 95 1.61 4.19 -5.52
C THR A 95 2.60 3.77 -4.44
N TYR A 96 3.00 4.67 -3.54
CA TYR A 96 3.89 4.35 -2.43
C TYR A 96 3.37 3.21 -1.56
N TYR A 97 2.06 3.20 -1.25
CA TYR A 97 1.46 2.17 -0.41
C TYR A 97 1.17 0.85 -1.15
N THR A 98 0.80 0.92 -2.43
CA THR A 98 0.32 -0.24 -3.20
C THR A 98 1.40 -0.94 -3.99
N PHE A 99 2.44 -0.21 -4.42
CA PHE A 99 3.48 -0.76 -5.28
C PHE A 99 4.27 -1.85 -4.57
N ASN A 100 4.22 -3.05 -5.14
CA ASN A 100 4.96 -4.21 -4.65
C ASN A 100 5.84 -4.74 -5.78
N VAL A 101 7.14 -4.43 -5.71
CA VAL A 101 8.14 -4.86 -6.70
C VAL A 101 8.15 -6.37 -6.89
N ALA A 102 7.97 -7.15 -5.81
CA ALA A 102 7.96 -8.60 -5.89
C ALA A 102 6.75 -9.10 -6.69
N PHE A 103 5.57 -8.51 -6.46
CA PHE A 103 4.37 -8.85 -7.22
C PHE A 103 4.53 -8.54 -8.72
N CYS A 104 5.04 -7.34 -9.05
CA CYS A 104 5.34 -6.98 -10.44
C CYS A 104 6.36 -7.92 -11.08
N ALA A 105 7.45 -8.24 -10.37
CA ALA A 105 8.48 -9.15 -10.86
C ALA A 105 7.92 -10.56 -11.11
N THR A 106 7.11 -11.10 -10.19
CA THR A 106 6.45 -12.40 -10.38
C THR A 106 5.53 -12.39 -11.59
N GLY A 107 4.76 -11.31 -11.79
CA GLY A 107 3.93 -11.15 -12.99
C GLY A 107 4.75 -11.22 -14.28
N VAL A 108 5.85 -10.47 -14.35
CA VAL A 108 6.76 -10.49 -15.52
C VAL A 108 7.33 -11.89 -15.76
N VAL A 109 7.82 -12.56 -14.71
CA VAL A 109 8.39 -13.91 -14.82
C VAL A 109 7.35 -14.91 -15.33
N LEU A 110 6.12 -14.87 -14.80
CA LEU A 110 5.04 -15.74 -15.24
C LEU A 110 4.65 -15.49 -16.70
N THR A 111 4.60 -14.22 -17.13
CA THR A 111 4.35 -13.88 -18.54
C THR A 111 5.45 -14.44 -19.44
N VAL A 112 6.73 -14.27 -19.08
CA VAL A 112 7.85 -14.82 -19.87
C VAL A 112 7.79 -16.33 -19.94
N LEU A 113 7.54 -17.02 -18.82
CA LEU A 113 7.39 -18.48 -18.81
C LEU A 113 6.21 -18.94 -19.68
N SER A 114 5.07 -18.23 -19.64
CA SER A 114 3.92 -18.52 -20.49
C SER A 114 4.25 -18.38 -21.98
N LEU A 115 4.99 -17.34 -22.37
CA LEU A 115 5.45 -17.15 -23.75
C LEU A 115 6.40 -18.27 -24.21
N ILE A 116 7.32 -18.71 -23.34
CA ILE A 116 8.23 -19.81 -23.63
C ILE A 116 7.45 -21.12 -23.81
N LEU A 117 6.53 -21.43 -22.90
CA LEU A 117 5.68 -22.62 -23.00
C LEU A 117 4.81 -22.61 -24.27
N PHE A 118 4.24 -21.46 -24.61
CA PHE A 118 3.46 -21.28 -25.84
C PHE A 118 4.32 -21.49 -27.09
N TYR A 119 5.53 -20.93 -27.12
CA TYR A 119 6.48 -21.12 -28.22
C TYR A 119 6.85 -22.60 -28.36
N ILE A 120 7.18 -23.29 -27.25
CA ILE A 120 7.47 -24.72 -27.28
C ILE A 120 6.26 -25.49 -27.81
N ALA A 121 5.04 -25.21 -27.33
CA ALA A 121 3.83 -25.91 -27.75
C ALA A 121 3.55 -25.80 -29.26
N ILE A 122 3.86 -24.67 -29.90
CA ILE A 122 3.69 -24.48 -31.35
C ILE A 122 4.76 -25.21 -32.16
N PHE A 123 6.02 -25.24 -31.68
CA PHE A 123 7.16 -25.72 -32.46
C PHE A 123 7.64 -27.13 -32.10
N THR A 124 7.06 -27.77 -31.08
CA THR A 124 7.27 -29.21 -30.82
C THR A 124 6.07 -30.03 -31.29
N ASN A 125 6.33 -31.29 -31.66
CA ASN A 125 5.33 -32.29 -32.08
C ASN A 125 4.20 -32.58 -31.06
N PHE A 126 4.11 -31.83 -29.95
CA PHE A 126 3.08 -31.98 -28.94
C PHE A 126 1.67 -31.68 -29.48
N MET A 127 1.56 -30.73 -30.42
CA MET A 127 0.32 -30.47 -31.17
C MET A 127 0.02 -31.53 -32.26
N TYR A 128 1.02 -32.31 -32.69
CA TYR A 128 0.82 -33.43 -33.61
C TYR A 128 0.29 -34.69 -32.91
N PHE A 129 0.42 -34.75 -31.57
CA PHE A 129 -0.13 -35.84 -30.75
C PHE A 129 -1.57 -35.57 -30.28
N LEU A 130 -1.98 -34.29 -30.19
CA LEU A 130 -3.33 -33.87 -29.78
C LEU A 130 -4.27 -33.56 -30.96
N ALA A 131 -3.77 -33.53 -32.20
CA ALA A 131 -4.55 -33.40 -33.44
C ALA A 131 -4.82 -34.77 -34.06
#